data_AF-A0A7V3A2M9-F1
#
_entry.id   AF-A0A7V3A2M9-F1
#
_cell.length_a   1.000
_cell.length_b   1.000
_cell.length_c   1.000
_cell.angle_alpha   90.00
_cell.angle_beta   90.00
_cell.angle_gamma   90.00
#
_symmetry.space_group_name_H-M   'P 1'
#
loop_
_entity.id
_entity.type
_entity.pdbx_description
1 polymer ?
#
loop_
_entity_poly.entity_id
_entity_poly.type
_entity_poly.pdbx_seq_one_letter_code
_entity_poly.pdbx_strand_id
1 'polypeptide(L)'
;MKGKWLLLLLITGVVFSALAQDLTIDYQFNVAADDPANYFTFKGPIRYMLAEKDTFDAATGASKKNSTEMFMPYLYDVKGKQVFPLGLRGLFLFAVAPKELRTGDNLTVSKAASGVITVQYVHRGTAYKLETDPQGRFSFPKGNFVRRTIGFIQGEAPQVISTDFSSDGTAAKVDWRKVWNASIPGGKEIKPGVPTKTGTITDDNGVDDAMFQWQGTLQVSFDRNILKISGGLTAVKK
;
A
#
# COMPACT_ATOMS: atom_id res chain seq x y z
N MET A 1 -43.07 38.28 -19.96
CA MET A 1 -42.49 38.31 -18.59
C MET A 1 -41.94 36.93 -18.28
N LYS A 2 -40.63 36.83 -18.01
CA LYS A 2 -39.90 35.56 -17.84
C LYS A 2 -40.07 35.05 -16.41
N GLY A 3 -40.79 33.95 -16.23
CA GLY A 3 -40.92 33.26 -14.94
C GLY A 3 -39.73 32.32 -14.74
N LYS A 4 -38.78 32.71 -13.89
CA LYS A 4 -37.68 31.87 -13.42
C LYS A 4 -38.24 30.80 -12.49
N TRP A 5 -38.11 29.52 -12.84
CA TRP A 5 -38.33 28.42 -11.91
C TRP A 5 -37.01 28.09 -11.22
N LEU A 6 -37.05 28.17 -9.89
CA LEU A 6 -35.94 28.04 -8.97
C LEU A 6 -35.59 26.55 -8.82
N LEU A 7 -34.39 26.15 -9.25
CA LEU A 7 -33.84 24.82 -8.96
C LEU A 7 -33.25 24.84 -7.54
N LEU A 8 -33.95 24.25 -6.57
CA LEU A 8 -33.46 24.12 -5.20
C LEU A 8 -32.50 22.92 -5.14
N LEU A 9 -31.20 23.19 -5.20
CA LEU A 9 -30.14 22.20 -5.02
C LEU A 9 -29.93 22.00 -3.51
N LEU A 10 -30.52 20.94 -2.94
CA LEU A 10 -30.26 20.53 -1.56
C LEU A 10 -28.85 19.93 -1.49
N ILE A 11 -27.86 20.75 -1.19
CA ILE A 11 -26.52 20.29 -0.83
C ILE A 11 -26.59 19.83 0.62
N THR A 12 -26.80 18.54 0.86
CA THR A 12 -26.51 17.93 2.16
C THR A 12 -25.00 17.88 2.33
N GLY A 13 -24.43 19.02 2.74
CA GLY A 13 -23.05 19.11 3.17
C GLY A 13 -22.90 18.34 4.47
N VAL A 14 -22.27 17.17 4.42
CA VAL A 14 -21.66 16.59 5.61
C VAL A 14 -20.52 17.53 5.97
N VAL A 15 -20.75 18.38 6.97
CA VAL A 15 -19.70 19.17 7.60
C VAL A 15 -18.82 18.20 8.37
N PHE A 16 -17.81 17.64 7.70
CA PHE A 16 -16.65 17.12 8.41
C PHE A 16 -15.96 18.34 9.01
N SER A 17 -16.08 18.53 10.32
CA SER A 17 -15.14 19.37 11.06
C SER A 17 -13.74 18.87 10.69
N ALA A 18 -13.02 19.65 9.88
CA ALA A 18 -11.66 19.35 9.46
C ALA A 18 -10.73 19.50 10.67
N LEU A 19 -10.73 18.50 11.56
CA LEU A 19 -9.67 18.34 12.53
C LEU A 19 -8.35 18.23 11.74
N ALA A 20 -7.32 18.92 12.21
CA ALA A 20 -5.99 18.77 11.65
C ALA A 20 -5.59 17.30 11.73
N GLN A 21 -5.35 16.68 10.57
CA GLN A 21 -4.87 15.30 10.50
C GLN A 21 -3.40 15.28 10.90
N ASP A 22 -3.02 14.30 11.72
CA ASP A 22 -1.64 14.16 12.18
C ASP A 22 -0.73 13.76 11.01
N LEU A 23 -1.16 12.79 10.21
CA LEU A 23 -0.44 12.32 9.03
C LEU A 23 -1.27 12.54 7.78
N THR A 24 -0.80 13.36 6.85
CA THR A 24 -1.39 13.48 5.51
C THR A 24 -0.55 12.75 4.49
N ILE A 25 -1.21 12.17 3.49
CA ILE A 25 -0.60 11.44 2.38
C ILE A 25 -1.20 11.97 1.08
N ASP A 26 -0.35 12.15 0.06
CA ASP A 26 -0.76 12.33 -1.33
C ASP A 26 0.22 11.58 -2.24
N TYR A 27 -0.31 10.72 -3.10
CA TYR A 27 0.47 9.76 -3.87
C TYR A 27 -0.14 9.61 -5.25
N GLN A 28 0.73 9.55 -6.26
CA GLN A 28 0.36 9.22 -7.63
C GLN A 28 1.38 8.24 -8.22
N PHE A 29 0.87 7.20 -8.87
CA PHE A 29 1.71 6.24 -9.55
C PHE A 29 1.07 5.69 -10.82
N ASN A 30 1.83 5.70 -11.91
CA ASN A 30 1.49 5.04 -13.16
C ASN A 30 1.89 3.56 -13.08
N VAL A 31 0.90 2.68 -12.98
CA VAL A 31 1.13 1.25 -12.80
C VAL A 31 1.58 0.55 -14.08
N ALA A 32 1.56 1.22 -15.23
CA ALA A 32 1.84 0.64 -16.54
C ALA A 32 3.18 1.10 -17.13
N ALA A 33 3.58 2.36 -16.90
CA ALA A 33 4.74 2.97 -17.53
C ALA A 33 5.58 3.80 -16.55
N ASP A 34 6.80 4.12 -16.98
CA ASP A 34 7.60 5.15 -16.31
C ASP A 34 6.93 6.50 -16.55
N ASP A 35 6.78 7.26 -15.47
CA ASP A 35 6.04 8.51 -15.50
C ASP A 35 6.72 9.51 -14.56
N PRO A 36 7.25 10.64 -15.09
CA PRO A 36 7.86 11.66 -14.26
C PRO A 36 6.86 12.35 -13.31
N ALA A 37 5.55 12.15 -13.52
CA ALA A 37 4.51 12.59 -12.62
C ALA A 37 4.24 11.60 -11.47
N ASN A 38 4.97 10.48 -11.38
CA ASN A 38 4.93 9.64 -10.19
C ASN A 38 5.47 10.41 -9.00
N TYR A 39 4.77 10.36 -7.87
CA TYR A 39 5.26 11.00 -6.65
C TYR A 39 4.70 10.37 -5.37
N PHE A 40 5.42 10.60 -4.29
CA PHE A 40 4.96 10.38 -2.93
C PHE A 40 5.14 11.64 -2.08
N THR A 41 4.07 12.05 -1.42
CA THR A 41 4.02 13.18 -0.49
C THR A 41 3.48 12.69 0.85
N PHE A 42 4.12 13.11 1.93
CA PHE A 42 3.56 12.98 3.26
C PHE A 42 3.98 14.13 4.17
N LYS A 43 3.15 14.39 5.17
CA LYS A 43 3.46 15.31 6.27
C LYS A 43 2.88 14.74 7.55
N GLY A 44 3.74 14.48 8.52
CA GLY A 44 3.35 13.98 9.84
C GLY A 44 3.54 15.01 10.96
N PRO A 45 3.28 14.63 12.22
CA PRO A 45 3.50 15.49 13.39
C PRO A 45 4.98 15.66 13.74
N ILE A 46 5.88 14.85 13.17
CA ILE A 46 7.31 14.90 13.51
C ILE A 46 7.97 16.05 12.74
N ARG A 47 8.61 16.95 13.50
CA ARG A 47 9.24 18.14 12.96
C ARG A 47 10.27 17.78 11.90
N TYR A 48 10.20 18.46 10.75
CA TYR A 48 11.11 18.29 9.60
C TYR A 48 11.08 16.92 8.91
N MET A 49 10.23 15.99 9.33
CA MET A 49 10.03 14.70 8.67
C MET A 49 8.82 14.78 7.74
N LEU A 50 9.04 15.37 6.57
CA LEU A 50 8.06 15.47 5.50
C LEU A 50 8.77 15.34 4.15
N ALA A 51 8.04 14.88 3.15
CA ALA A 51 8.48 14.94 1.77
C ALA A 51 7.32 15.45 0.92
N GLU A 52 7.57 16.45 0.07
CA GLU A 52 6.57 17.00 -0.85
C GLU A 52 6.92 16.59 -2.27
N LYS A 53 6.03 15.86 -2.94
CA LYS A 53 6.21 15.34 -4.30
C LYS A 53 7.60 14.73 -4.52
N ASP A 54 7.99 13.82 -3.63
CA ASP A 54 9.21 13.06 -3.83
C ASP A 54 9.05 12.13 -5.03
N THR A 55 10.10 11.98 -5.82
CA THR A 55 10.12 11.15 -7.03
C THR A 55 11.40 10.32 -7.07
N PHE A 56 11.45 9.35 -7.99
CA PHE A 56 12.68 8.64 -8.29
C PHE A 56 13.77 9.57 -8.86
N ASP A 57 15.01 9.38 -8.42
CA ASP A 57 16.22 9.96 -8.97
C ASP A 57 17.00 8.88 -9.74
N ALA A 58 17.00 8.97 -11.05
CA ALA A 58 17.71 8.04 -11.92
C ALA A 58 19.24 8.13 -11.77
N ALA A 59 19.78 9.25 -11.28
CA ALA A 59 21.23 9.40 -11.12
C ALA A 59 21.76 8.60 -9.92
N THR A 60 20.98 8.57 -8.83
CA THR A 60 21.37 7.91 -7.58
C THR A 60 20.71 6.55 -7.38
N GLY A 61 19.65 6.25 -8.14
CA GLY A 61 18.83 5.06 -7.91
C GLY A 61 17.96 5.16 -6.66
N ALA A 62 17.80 6.35 -6.08
CA ALA A 62 17.11 6.59 -4.81
C ALA A 62 15.95 7.60 -4.94
N SER A 63 15.26 7.87 -3.83
CA SER A 63 14.26 8.93 -3.77
C SER A 63 14.93 10.31 -3.64
N LYS A 64 14.47 11.32 -4.41
CA LYS A 64 15.06 12.68 -4.40
C LYS A 64 14.99 13.40 -3.05
N LYS A 65 14.00 13.09 -2.22
CA LYS A 65 13.72 13.77 -0.96
C LYS A 65 13.73 12.82 0.24
N ASN A 66 14.39 11.68 0.11
CA ASN A 66 14.57 10.68 1.19
C ASN A 66 13.25 10.23 1.85
N SER A 67 12.12 10.23 1.11
CA SER A 67 10.84 9.76 1.65
C SER A 67 10.88 8.29 2.09
N THR A 68 11.76 7.48 1.50
CA THR A 68 12.00 6.08 1.89
C THR A 68 12.43 5.96 3.35
N GLU A 69 13.31 6.85 3.81
CA GLU A 69 13.82 6.91 5.18
C GLU A 69 12.88 7.70 6.10
N MET A 70 12.51 8.92 5.69
CA MET A 70 11.78 9.86 6.53
C MET A 70 10.36 9.40 6.88
N PHE A 71 9.79 8.45 6.14
CA PHE A 71 8.48 7.88 6.47
C PHE A 71 8.54 6.75 7.52
N MET A 72 9.72 6.19 7.80
CA MET A 72 9.87 5.03 8.70
C MET A 72 9.25 5.24 10.10
N PRO A 73 9.36 6.42 10.74
CA PRO A 73 8.77 6.63 12.06
C PRO A 73 7.24 6.57 12.12
N TYR A 74 6.54 6.67 10.98
CA TYR A 74 5.07 6.56 10.94
C TYR A 74 4.58 5.11 10.86
N LEU A 75 5.51 4.16 10.66
CA LEU A 75 5.21 2.74 10.54
C LEU A 75 5.14 2.02 11.89
N TYR A 76 5.86 2.56 12.88
CA TYR A 76 6.06 1.92 14.18
C TYR A 76 5.79 2.92 15.30
N ASP A 77 5.35 2.41 16.45
CA ASP A 77 5.40 3.18 17.69
C ASP A 77 6.84 3.27 18.23
N VAL A 78 7.00 4.01 19.33
CA VAL A 78 8.31 4.24 19.96
C VAL A 78 8.96 2.97 20.53
N LYS A 79 8.22 1.85 20.62
CA LYS A 79 8.74 0.53 21.02
C LYS A 79 8.99 -0.39 19.83
N GLY A 80 8.84 0.11 18.60
CA GLY A 80 9.02 -0.68 17.37
C GLY A 80 7.81 -1.56 17.02
N LYS A 81 6.63 -1.31 17.59
CA LYS A 81 5.40 -2.05 17.26
C LYS A 81 4.74 -1.46 16.03
N GLN A 82 4.39 -2.30 15.06
CA GLN A 82 3.77 -1.88 13.81
C GLN A 82 2.43 -1.17 14.09
N VAL A 83 2.25 0.03 13.54
CA VAL A 83 1.01 0.83 13.63
C VAL A 83 0.40 1.11 12.26
N PHE A 84 1.16 0.90 11.18
CA PHE A 84 0.77 1.18 9.80
C PHE A 84 1.00 -0.06 8.91
N PRO A 85 0.19 -0.30 7.87
CA PRO A 85 0.39 -1.44 7.00
C PRO A 85 1.67 -1.40 6.19
N LEU A 86 2.49 -2.45 6.30
CA LEU A 86 3.76 -2.53 5.60
C LEU A 86 3.58 -2.70 4.09
N GLY A 87 2.50 -3.36 3.67
CA GLY A 87 2.09 -3.47 2.28
C GLY A 87 1.70 -2.12 1.67
N LEU A 88 1.01 -1.27 2.44
CA LEU A 88 0.70 0.08 1.95
C LEU A 88 1.96 0.95 1.88
N ARG A 89 2.87 0.80 2.85
CA ARG A 89 4.19 1.42 2.80
C ARG A 89 5.03 0.94 1.62
N GLY A 90 4.98 -0.34 1.26
CA GLY A 90 5.67 -0.86 0.07
C GLY A 90 5.08 -0.29 -1.22
N LEU A 91 3.75 -0.16 -1.30
CA LEU A 91 3.08 0.49 -2.42
C LEU A 91 3.57 1.93 -2.65
N PHE A 92 3.74 2.72 -1.59
CA PHE A 92 4.24 4.10 -1.71
C PHE A 92 5.64 4.18 -2.32
N LEU A 93 6.49 3.15 -2.12
CA LEU A 93 7.84 3.15 -2.69
C LEU A 93 7.88 3.11 -4.20
N PHE A 94 6.90 2.48 -4.86
CA PHE A 94 6.95 2.35 -6.32
C PHE A 94 7.00 3.70 -7.05
N ALA A 95 6.47 4.77 -6.45
CA ALA A 95 6.55 6.12 -7.04
C ALA A 95 7.95 6.76 -6.96
N VAL A 96 8.81 6.26 -6.08
CA VAL A 96 10.17 6.78 -5.83
C VAL A 96 11.26 5.76 -6.13
N ALA A 97 10.93 4.73 -6.91
CA ALA A 97 11.82 3.61 -7.19
C ALA A 97 11.82 3.27 -8.69
N PRO A 98 12.85 2.55 -9.17
CA PRO A 98 12.98 2.25 -10.58
C PRO A 98 11.94 1.20 -11.03
N LYS A 99 11.66 1.18 -12.34
CA LYS A 99 10.65 0.31 -12.97
C LYS A 99 10.82 -1.16 -12.65
N GLU A 100 12.07 -1.60 -12.56
CA GLU A 100 12.47 -2.99 -12.38
C GLU A 100 11.86 -3.56 -11.10
N LEU A 101 11.69 -2.74 -10.06
CA LEU A 101 11.02 -3.17 -8.83
C LEU A 101 9.54 -3.46 -9.08
N ARG A 102 8.82 -2.59 -9.80
CA ARG A 102 7.40 -2.86 -10.15
C ARG A 102 7.25 -4.19 -10.87
N THR A 103 8.11 -4.45 -11.85
CA THR A 103 8.06 -5.68 -12.65
C THR A 103 8.53 -6.90 -11.87
N GLY A 104 9.60 -6.77 -11.09
CA GLY A 104 10.16 -7.85 -10.27
C GLY A 104 9.27 -8.24 -9.09
N ASP A 105 8.48 -7.30 -8.60
CA ASP A 105 7.50 -7.51 -7.53
C ASP A 105 6.12 -7.91 -8.07
N ASN A 106 5.94 -8.00 -9.39
CA ASN A 106 4.67 -8.33 -10.03
C ASN A 106 3.49 -7.48 -9.49
N LEU A 107 3.69 -6.16 -9.42
CA LEU A 107 2.63 -5.26 -8.99
C LEU A 107 1.47 -5.28 -9.98
N THR A 108 0.29 -5.58 -9.46
CA THR A 108 -0.96 -5.55 -10.20
C THR A 108 -1.98 -4.67 -9.47
N VAL A 109 -2.75 -3.92 -10.24
CA VAL A 109 -3.85 -3.10 -9.75
C VAL A 109 -5.07 -3.36 -10.62
N SER A 110 -6.21 -3.59 -10.00
CA SER A 110 -7.47 -3.82 -10.68
C SER A 110 -8.60 -3.08 -9.99
N LYS A 111 -9.65 -2.76 -10.74
CA LYS A 111 -10.88 -2.16 -10.24
C LYS A 111 -12.07 -3.02 -10.65
N ALA A 112 -12.77 -3.56 -9.68
CA ALA A 112 -13.98 -4.33 -9.91
C ALA A 112 -15.16 -3.41 -10.29
N ALA A 113 -16.20 -4.00 -10.90
CA ALA A 113 -17.43 -3.26 -11.22
C ALA A 113 -18.13 -2.69 -9.97
N SER A 114 -17.91 -3.28 -8.80
CA SER A 114 -18.38 -2.78 -7.51
C SER A 114 -17.68 -1.48 -7.05
N GLY A 115 -16.63 -1.03 -7.74
CA GLY A 115 -15.82 0.12 -7.33
C GLY A 115 -14.63 -0.24 -6.46
N VAL A 116 -14.56 -1.47 -5.93
CA VAL A 116 -13.41 -1.97 -5.15
C VAL A 116 -12.15 -1.97 -6.01
N ILE A 117 -11.09 -1.36 -5.48
CA ILE A 117 -9.75 -1.36 -6.06
C ILE A 117 -8.91 -2.35 -5.27
N THR A 118 -8.32 -3.31 -5.97
CA THR A 118 -7.39 -4.30 -5.41
C THR A 118 -5.99 -4.01 -5.93
N VAL A 119 -5.06 -3.76 -5.01
CA VAL A 119 -3.63 -3.69 -5.27
C VAL A 119 -2.97 -4.92 -4.66
N GLN A 120 -2.13 -5.61 -5.42
CA GLN A 120 -1.37 -6.76 -4.90
C GLN A 120 -0.03 -6.90 -5.61
N TYR A 121 0.97 -7.35 -4.86
CA TYR A 121 2.34 -7.50 -5.32
C TYR A 121 3.11 -8.41 -4.36
N VAL A 122 4.29 -8.85 -4.76
CA VAL A 122 5.21 -9.65 -3.94
C VAL A 122 6.48 -8.87 -3.74
N HIS A 123 6.87 -8.61 -2.49
CA HIS A 123 8.13 -7.96 -2.19
C HIS A 123 8.94 -8.80 -1.21
N ARG A 124 10.17 -9.13 -1.61
CA ARG A 124 11.12 -9.93 -0.81
C ARG A 124 10.51 -11.24 -0.28
N GLY A 125 9.69 -11.89 -1.10
CA GLY A 125 9.03 -13.16 -0.77
C GLY A 125 7.72 -13.04 0.00
N THR A 126 7.27 -11.83 0.34
CA THR A 126 5.97 -11.60 0.97
C THR A 126 4.97 -11.05 -0.04
N ALA A 127 3.87 -11.74 -0.25
CA ALA A 127 2.74 -11.23 -1.00
C ALA A 127 1.92 -10.27 -0.12
N TYR A 128 1.51 -9.15 -0.69
CA TYR A 128 0.62 -8.17 -0.07
C TYR A 128 -0.63 -8.01 -0.93
N LYS A 129 -1.78 -7.81 -0.28
CA LYS A 129 -3.02 -7.39 -0.92
C LYS A 129 -3.66 -6.26 -0.11
N LEU A 130 -4.02 -5.19 -0.81
CA LEU A 130 -4.66 -4.01 -0.27
C LEU A 130 -5.96 -3.80 -1.05
N GLU A 131 -7.10 -3.82 -0.35
CA GLU A 131 -8.41 -3.65 -0.97
C GLU A 131 -9.15 -2.47 -0.36
N THR A 132 -9.73 -1.65 -1.23
CA THR A 132 -10.61 -0.57 -0.80
C THR A 132 -12.01 -1.09 -0.49
N ASP A 133 -12.80 -0.27 0.19
CA ASP A 133 -14.25 -0.41 0.12
C ASP A 133 -14.78 -0.08 -1.31
N PRO A 134 -16.08 -0.32 -1.60
CA PRO A 134 -16.71 0.07 -2.88
C PRO A 134 -16.65 1.57 -3.21
N GLN A 135 -16.40 2.44 -2.23
CA GLN A 135 -16.23 3.89 -2.38
C GLN A 135 -14.77 4.28 -2.66
N GLY A 136 -13.88 3.29 -2.81
CA GLY A 136 -12.47 3.51 -3.07
C GLY A 136 -11.70 3.97 -1.83
N ARG A 137 -12.11 3.61 -0.60
CA ARG A 137 -11.41 4.03 0.61
C ARG A 137 -10.60 2.90 1.23
N PHE A 138 -9.38 3.23 1.60
CA PHE A 138 -8.60 2.50 2.60
C PHE A 138 -8.96 3.05 3.98
N SER A 139 -9.52 2.20 4.85
CA SER A 139 -9.98 2.58 6.19
C SER A 139 -9.02 2.10 7.27
N PHE A 140 -8.85 2.89 8.32
CA PHE A 140 -7.99 2.58 9.47
C PHE A 140 -8.81 2.61 10.76
N PRO A 141 -8.49 1.75 11.75
CA PRO A 141 -7.30 0.90 11.86
C PRO A 141 -7.45 -0.50 11.26
N LYS A 142 -8.64 -0.87 10.75
CA LYS A 142 -8.96 -2.22 10.26
C LYS A 142 -9.32 -2.21 8.77
N GLY A 143 -8.36 -1.85 7.94
CA GLY A 143 -8.50 -1.94 6.49
C GLY A 143 -8.34 -3.38 6.02
N ASN A 144 -8.77 -3.67 4.80
CA ASN A 144 -8.53 -4.98 4.17
C ASN A 144 -7.10 -5.01 3.61
N PHE A 145 -6.13 -5.10 4.51
CA PHE A 145 -4.72 -5.25 4.23
C PHE A 145 -4.26 -6.59 4.75
N VAL A 146 -3.85 -7.46 3.85
CA VAL A 146 -3.39 -8.80 4.20
C VAL A 146 -2.06 -9.10 3.56
N ARG A 147 -1.31 -9.97 4.21
CA ARG A 147 -0.02 -10.44 3.72
C ARG A 147 0.12 -11.94 3.89
N ARG A 148 1.01 -12.51 3.09
CA ARG A 148 1.38 -13.92 3.16
C ARG A 148 2.82 -14.13 2.72
N THR A 149 3.62 -14.81 3.53
CA THR A 149 4.94 -15.28 3.09
C THR A 149 4.76 -16.39 2.07
N ILE A 150 5.23 -16.18 0.85
CA ILE A 150 5.14 -17.15 -0.24
C ILE A 150 6.50 -17.47 -0.86
N GLY A 151 7.55 -16.78 -0.41
CA GLY A 151 8.88 -16.83 -0.97
C GLY A 151 9.92 -16.24 -0.03
N PHE A 152 11.13 -16.05 -0.56
CA PHE A 152 12.23 -15.37 0.13
C PHE A 152 13.13 -14.66 -0.89
N ILE A 153 14.07 -13.85 -0.37
CA ILE A 153 15.17 -13.27 -1.14
C ILE A 153 16.46 -13.48 -0.35
N GLN A 154 17.55 -13.85 -1.03
CA GLN A 154 18.86 -14.05 -0.40
C GLN A 154 19.84 -13.02 -0.97
N GLY A 155 20.05 -11.95 -0.21
CA GLY A 155 20.78 -10.78 -0.69
C GLY A 155 19.89 -9.91 -1.57
N GLU A 156 20.14 -9.95 -2.88
CA GLU A 156 19.47 -9.13 -3.89
C GLU A 156 18.50 -9.95 -4.76
N ALA A 157 17.83 -9.27 -5.70
CA ALA A 157 16.89 -9.89 -6.62
C ALA A 157 17.59 -10.95 -7.52
N PRO A 158 16.86 -11.96 -8.02
CA PRO A 158 15.41 -12.15 -7.89
C PRO A 158 14.99 -12.87 -6.60
N GLN A 159 13.77 -12.56 -6.15
CA GLN A 159 13.09 -13.33 -5.12
C GLN A 159 12.67 -14.71 -5.64
N VAL A 160 12.73 -15.73 -4.77
CA VAL A 160 12.31 -17.11 -5.05
C VAL A 160 10.96 -17.35 -4.40
N ILE A 161 9.99 -17.81 -5.19
CA ILE A 161 8.61 -18.08 -4.77
C ILE A 161 8.38 -19.58 -4.73
N SER A 162 7.61 -20.05 -3.74
CA SER A 162 7.19 -21.44 -3.65
C SER A 162 6.35 -21.83 -4.87
N THR A 163 6.59 -23.03 -5.40
CA THR A 163 5.83 -23.57 -6.54
C THR A 163 4.36 -23.86 -6.23
N ASP A 164 3.98 -23.82 -4.95
CA ASP A 164 2.57 -23.86 -4.55
C ASP A 164 1.82 -22.60 -5.00
N PHE A 165 2.53 -21.47 -5.13
CA PHE A 165 1.96 -20.17 -5.46
C PHE A 165 2.44 -19.60 -6.80
N SER A 166 3.45 -20.19 -7.43
CA SER A 166 3.97 -19.75 -8.73
C SER A 166 4.32 -20.93 -9.62
N SER A 167 3.94 -20.89 -10.90
CA SER A 167 4.16 -22.03 -11.80
C SER A 167 5.65 -22.32 -12.10
N ASP A 168 6.51 -21.30 -11.99
CA ASP A 168 7.95 -21.41 -12.26
C ASP A 168 8.83 -20.94 -11.08
N GLY A 169 8.21 -20.65 -9.93
CA GLY A 169 8.91 -20.14 -8.75
C GLY A 169 9.35 -18.69 -8.83
N THR A 170 8.92 -17.93 -9.85
CA THR A 170 9.17 -16.48 -9.97
C THR A 170 7.96 -15.66 -9.53
N ALA A 171 8.17 -14.39 -9.18
CA ALA A 171 7.08 -13.46 -8.87
C ALA A 171 6.14 -13.22 -10.08
N ALA A 172 6.68 -13.24 -11.30
CA ALA A 172 5.93 -12.97 -12.53
C ALA A 172 4.84 -14.01 -12.83
N LYS A 173 4.96 -15.24 -12.29
CA LYS A 173 3.99 -16.33 -12.48
C LYS A 173 3.18 -16.65 -11.23
N VAL A 174 3.08 -15.72 -10.29
CA VAL A 174 2.27 -15.88 -9.10
C VAL A 174 0.79 -16.09 -9.47
N ASP A 175 0.21 -17.14 -8.92
CA ASP A 175 -1.22 -17.42 -8.95
C ASP A 175 -1.88 -16.79 -7.71
N TRP A 176 -2.42 -15.59 -7.90
CA TRP A 176 -3.08 -14.83 -6.84
C TRP A 176 -4.28 -15.56 -6.22
N ARG A 177 -4.94 -16.45 -6.95
CA ARG A 177 -6.06 -17.25 -6.39
C ARG A 177 -5.54 -18.24 -5.35
N LYS A 178 -4.38 -18.86 -5.60
CA LYS A 178 -3.73 -19.75 -4.62
C LYS A 178 -3.17 -18.97 -3.43
N VAL A 179 -2.51 -17.84 -3.68
CA VAL A 179 -1.95 -17.00 -2.61
C VAL A 179 -3.02 -16.63 -1.57
N TRP A 180 -4.21 -16.24 -2.02
CA TRP A 180 -5.29 -15.81 -1.15
C TRP A 180 -6.30 -16.91 -0.79
N ASN A 181 -6.00 -18.18 -1.11
CA ASN A 181 -6.78 -19.32 -0.66
C ASN A 181 -6.34 -19.75 0.75
N ALA A 182 -7.22 -19.54 1.73
CA ALA A 182 -6.99 -19.89 3.13
C ALA A 182 -6.92 -21.41 3.38
N SER A 183 -7.46 -22.24 2.48
CA SER A 183 -7.40 -23.70 2.58
C SER A 183 -6.01 -24.26 2.23
N ILE A 184 -5.14 -23.46 1.62
CA ILE A 184 -3.72 -23.84 1.44
C ILE A 184 -2.99 -23.47 2.73
N PRO A 185 -2.44 -24.42 3.51
CA PRO A 185 -1.76 -24.13 4.76
C PRO A 185 -0.40 -23.45 4.54
N GLY A 186 0.11 -22.79 5.59
CA GLY A 186 1.52 -22.38 5.68
C GLY A 186 2.40 -23.52 6.22
N GLY A 187 3.70 -23.25 6.37
CA GLY A 187 4.66 -24.13 7.03
C GLY A 187 5.46 -25.06 6.12
N LYS A 188 5.25 -24.99 4.80
CA LYS A 188 6.04 -25.77 3.83
C LYS A 188 7.33 -25.03 3.49
N GLU A 189 8.44 -25.75 3.35
CA GLU A 189 9.68 -25.15 2.82
C GLU A 189 9.42 -24.53 1.45
N ILE A 190 9.91 -23.32 1.24
CA ILE A 190 9.76 -22.64 -0.06
C ILE A 190 10.60 -23.34 -1.14
N LYS A 191 11.79 -23.81 -0.75
CA LYS A 191 12.72 -24.57 -1.57
C LYS A 191 13.41 -25.60 -0.67
N PRO A 192 13.69 -26.83 -1.16
CA PRO A 192 14.37 -27.84 -0.36
C PRO A 192 15.67 -27.31 0.26
N GLY A 193 15.82 -27.49 1.58
CA GLY A 193 17.01 -27.09 2.32
C GLY A 193 17.09 -25.59 2.67
N VAL A 194 16.03 -24.82 2.39
CA VAL A 194 15.92 -23.42 2.83
C VAL A 194 15.05 -23.35 4.09
N PRO A 195 15.53 -22.75 5.20
CA PRO A 195 14.77 -22.67 6.46
C PRO A 195 13.46 -21.88 6.35
N THR A 196 13.37 -20.94 5.40
CA THR A 196 12.18 -20.12 5.20
C THR A 196 11.02 -20.95 4.69
N LYS A 197 9.87 -20.81 5.36
CA LYS A 197 8.64 -21.54 5.06
C LYS A 197 7.56 -20.60 4.54
N THR A 198 6.59 -21.16 3.82
CA THR A 198 5.36 -20.47 3.46
C THR A 198 4.58 -20.07 4.72
N GLY A 199 3.85 -18.97 4.66
CA GLY A 199 3.03 -18.47 5.75
C GLY A 199 1.54 -18.73 5.53
N THR A 200 0.77 -18.51 6.60
CA THR A 200 -0.68 -18.33 6.52
C THR A 200 -1.00 -16.89 6.06
N ILE A 201 -2.24 -16.65 5.66
CA ILE A 201 -2.71 -15.27 5.44
C ILE A 201 -2.82 -14.62 6.81
N THR A 202 -2.22 -13.43 6.94
CA THR A 202 -2.25 -12.65 8.17
C THR A 202 -2.69 -11.23 7.86
N ASP A 203 -3.29 -10.59 8.85
CA ASP A 203 -3.58 -9.17 8.81
C ASP A 203 -2.26 -8.38 8.75
N ASP A 204 -2.24 -7.32 7.94
CA ASP A 204 -1.10 -6.41 7.81
C ASP A 204 -1.40 -5.03 8.41
N ASN A 205 -2.44 -4.85 9.22
CA ASN A 205 -2.68 -3.62 9.96
C ASN A 205 -1.69 -3.50 11.15
N GLY A 206 -1.92 -2.48 12.01
CA GLY A 206 -1.15 -2.33 13.24
C GLY A 206 -1.43 -3.44 14.25
N VAL A 207 -0.46 -3.73 15.12
CA VAL A 207 -0.57 -4.78 16.13
C VAL A 207 -1.35 -4.32 17.36
N ASP A 208 -1.90 -5.29 18.11
CA ASP A 208 -2.77 -5.00 19.26
C ASP A 208 -2.04 -4.35 20.43
N ASP A 209 -0.77 -4.68 20.64
CA ASP A 209 0.07 -4.16 21.72
C ASP A 209 0.83 -2.86 21.40
N ALA A 210 0.50 -2.21 20.28
CA ALA A 210 1.04 -0.89 19.93
C ALA A 210 0.43 0.22 20.80
N MET A 211 1.20 1.27 21.07
CA MET A 211 0.79 2.38 21.93
C MET A 211 -0.30 3.28 21.33
N PHE A 212 -0.42 3.29 20.01
CA PHE A 212 -1.44 4.04 19.28
C PHE A 212 -1.80 3.31 17.99
N GLN A 213 -2.84 3.80 17.33
CA GLN A 213 -3.24 3.37 16.00
C GLN A 213 -3.61 4.59 15.16
N TRP A 214 -3.47 4.45 13.84
CA TRP A 214 -4.03 5.41 12.91
C TRP A 214 -5.54 5.23 12.78
N GLN A 215 -6.28 6.33 12.73
CA GLN A 215 -7.70 6.37 12.41
C GLN A 215 -7.96 7.34 11.26
N GLY A 216 -8.94 7.01 10.42
CA GLY A 216 -9.31 7.82 9.27
C GLY A 216 -9.36 7.00 7.99
N THR A 217 -9.33 7.69 6.86
CA THR A 217 -9.44 7.07 5.55
C THR A 217 -8.49 7.72 4.55
N LEU A 218 -7.92 6.92 3.66
CA LEU A 218 -7.26 7.39 2.45
C LEU A 218 -8.17 7.09 1.26
N GLN A 219 -8.48 8.11 0.47
CA GLN A 219 -9.22 7.98 -0.78
C GLN A 219 -8.27 7.44 -1.85
N VAL A 220 -8.71 6.39 -2.52
CA VAL A 220 -8.00 5.74 -3.61
C VAL A 220 -8.81 5.90 -4.89
N SER A 221 -8.11 6.12 -6.00
CA SER A 221 -8.71 6.07 -7.33
C SER A 221 -7.76 5.37 -8.28
N PHE A 222 -8.33 4.62 -9.23
CA PHE A 222 -7.58 3.98 -10.30
C PHE A 222 -8.30 4.24 -11.62
N ASP A 223 -7.68 5.04 -12.49
CA ASP A 223 -8.17 5.40 -13.82
C ASP A 223 -7.00 5.46 -14.80
N ARG A 224 -7.18 4.86 -15.99
CA ARG A 224 -6.17 4.88 -17.08
C ARG A 224 -4.74 4.57 -16.60
N ASN A 225 -4.59 3.51 -15.80
CA ASN A 225 -3.32 3.07 -15.18
C ASN A 225 -2.72 4.01 -14.13
N ILE A 226 -3.39 5.09 -13.76
CA ILE A 226 -2.95 5.99 -12.70
C ILE A 226 -3.64 5.61 -11.40
N LEU A 227 -2.85 5.14 -10.43
CA LEU A 227 -3.27 4.94 -9.05
C LEU A 227 -3.00 6.23 -8.28
N LYS A 228 -4.03 6.77 -7.62
CA LYS A 228 -3.91 7.89 -6.68
C LYS A 228 -4.37 7.47 -5.31
N ILE A 229 -3.67 7.94 -4.28
CA ILE A 229 -4.03 7.75 -2.88
C ILE A 229 -3.84 9.08 -2.17
N SER A 230 -4.89 9.62 -1.55
CA SER A 230 -4.79 10.86 -0.79
C SER A 230 -5.72 10.89 0.41
N GLY A 231 -5.34 11.64 1.43
CA GLY A 231 -6.14 11.83 2.64
C GLY A 231 -5.26 12.03 3.86
N GLY A 232 -5.81 11.74 5.02
CA GLY A 232 -5.00 11.76 6.22
C GLY A 232 -5.63 11.05 7.40
N LEU A 233 -4.80 10.89 8.40
CA LEU A 233 -4.99 9.99 9.51
C LEU A 233 -4.67 10.72 10.81
N THR A 234 -5.38 10.36 11.86
CA THR A 234 -5.17 10.84 13.21
C THR A 234 -4.59 9.72 14.05
N ALA A 235 -3.56 10.02 14.85
CA ALA A 235 -3.02 9.08 15.81
C ALA A 235 -3.95 9.06 17.04
N VAL A 236 -4.50 7.89 17.35
CA VAL A 236 -5.37 7.69 18.50
C VAL A 236 -4.74 6.67 19.44
N LYS A 237 -4.67 7.01 20.71
CA LYS A 237 -4.17 6.12 21.75
C LYS A 237 -4.97 4.80 21.76
N LYS A 238 -4.27 3.67 21.89
CA LYS A 238 -4.88 2.36 22.15
C LYS A 238 -4.98 2.11 23.65
#